data_AF-A0A6L8F4J4-F1
#
_entry.id   AF-A0A6L8F4J4-F1
#
_cell.length_a   1.000
_cell.length_b   1.000
_cell.length_c   1.000
_cell.angle_alpha   90.00
_cell.angle_beta   90.00
_cell.angle_gamma   90.00
#
_symmetry.space_group_name_H-M   'P 1'
#
loop_
_entity.id
_entity.type
_entity.pdbx_description
1 polymer ?
#
loop_
_entity_poly.entity_id
_entity_poly.type
_entity_poly.pdbx_seq_one_letter_code
_entity_poly.pdbx_strand_id
1 'polypeptide(L)'
;MGIAIVLAMGVSYYSSIDLAYTHGAVNLQHWTYMISTTSPFNRLTSILQHPTGIELERLGSFIFGGVTMFGMLWMRHHYLWWKLHPIGSLMMTSYATYCFWGSFFIGWFLKYTTLKFGGVAYYRKLRPLILGVVLGECFIGGIWIIVGLMTGIGYRLLPG
;
A
#
# COMPACT_ATOMS: atom_id res chain seq x y z
N MET A 1 11.83 -18.57 -11.10
CA MET A 1 11.11 -17.36 -10.66
C MET A 1 9.61 -17.47 -10.95
N GLY A 2 9.16 -17.51 -12.21
CA GLY A 2 7.72 -17.57 -12.54
C GLY A 2 6.95 -18.75 -11.91
N ILE A 3 7.49 -19.96 -11.99
CA ILE A 3 6.86 -21.16 -11.40
C ILE A 3 6.72 -21.05 -9.87
N ALA A 4 7.73 -20.52 -9.19
CA ALA A 4 7.70 -20.33 -7.74
C ALA A 4 6.62 -19.33 -7.31
N ILE A 5 6.39 -18.27 -8.09
CA ILE A 5 5.34 -17.28 -7.82
C ILE A 5 3.96 -17.92 -7.97
N VAL A 6 3.73 -18.66 -9.06
CA VAL A 6 2.44 -19.32 -9.31
C VAL A 6 2.13 -20.34 -8.21
N LEU A 7 3.13 -21.15 -7.81
CA LEU A 7 2.98 -22.10 -6.70
C LEU A 7 2.69 -21.38 -5.38
N ALA A 8 3.43 -20.32 -5.05
CA ALA A 8 3.21 -19.54 -3.83
C ALA A 8 1.81 -18.92 -3.79
N MET A 9 1.32 -18.41 -4.92
CA MET A 9 -0.05 -17.89 -5.02
C MET A 9 -1.09 -18.98 -4.77
N GLY A 10 -0.94 -20.15 -5.40
CA GLY A 10 -1.87 -21.27 -5.21
C GLY A 10 -1.92 -21.77 -3.76
N VAL A 11 -0.75 -21.97 -3.15
CA VAL A 11 -0.63 -22.41 -1.75
C VAL A 11 -1.21 -21.36 -0.79
N SER A 12 -0.93 -20.08 -1.01
CA SER A 12 -1.45 -18.99 -0.19
C SER A 12 -2.98 -18.94 -0.21
N TYR A 13 -3.57 -19.09 -1.40
CA TYR A 13 -5.02 -19.08 -1.55
C TYR A 13 -5.69 -20.27 -0.84
N TYR A 14 -5.15 -21.47 -1.04
CA TYR A 14 -5.64 -22.68 -0.39
C TYR A 14 -5.54 -22.59 1.14
N SER A 15 -4.37 -22.18 1.66
CA SER A 15 -4.15 -22.03 3.09
C SER A 15 -5.07 -21.00 3.72
N SER A 16 -5.34 -19.88 3.04
CA SER A 16 -6.24 -18.84 3.53
C SER A 16 -7.68 -19.36 3.72
N ILE A 17 -8.15 -20.20 2.80
CA ILE A 17 -9.48 -20.81 2.86
C ILE A 17 -9.53 -21.86 3.98
N ASP A 18 -8.56 -22.76 4.02
CA ASP A 18 -8.49 -23.82 5.04
C ASP A 18 -8.46 -23.25 6.47
N LEU A 19 -7.65 -22.21 6.70
CA LEU A 19 -7.60 -21.52 8.00
C LEU A 19 -8.93 -20.84 8.34
N ALA A 20 -9.61 -20.24 7.36
CA ALA A 20 -10.91 -19.61 7.58
C ALA A 20 -12.00 -20.62 7.97
N TYR A 21 -11.95 -21.85 7.43
CA TYR A 21 -12.88 -22.93 7.77
C TYR A 21 -12.56 -23.60 9.11
N THR A 22 -11.28 -23.79 9.43
CA THR A 22 -10.86 -24.53 10.64
C THR A 22 -10.87 -23.68 11.91
N HIS A 23 -10.37 -22.44 11.84
CA HIS A 23 -10.26 -21.55 13.00
C HIS A 23 -11.36 -20.48 13.05
N GLY A 24 -12.18 -20.39 12.01
CA GLY A 24 -13.22 -19.39 11.85
C GLY A 24 -12.66 -18.03 11.50
N ALA A 25 -13.16 -17.42 10.41
CA ALA A 25 -12.71 -16.13 9.87
C ALA A 25 -12.65 -14.97 10.90
N VAL A 26 -13.41 -15.07 12.00
CA VAL A 26 -13.45 -14.08 13.10
C VAL A 26 -12.17 -14.07 13.93
N ASN A 27 -11.49 -15.23 14.07
CA ASN A 27 -10.23 -15.35 14.81
C ASN A 27 -8.99 -15.01 13.96
N LEU A 28 -9.17 -14.82 12.64
CA LEU A 28 -8.11 -14.42 11.72
C LEU A 28 -7.93 -12.91 11.68
N GLN A 29 -6.97 -12.44 10.87
CA GLN A 29 -6.67 -11.03 10.70
C GLN A 29 -7.93 -10.23 10.30
N HIS A 30 -8.39 -9.38 11.22
CA HIS A 30 -9.68 -8.70 11.17
C HIS A 30 -9.91 -7.90 9.88
N TRP A 31 -8.90 -7.15 9.41
CA TRP A 31 -9.05 -6.34 8.19
C TRP A 31 -9.31 -7.18 6.93
N THR A 32 -8.54 -8.25 6.71
CA THR A 32 -8.64 -9.08 5.49
C THR A 32 -9.87 -9.98 5.50
N TYR A 33 -10.15 -10.63 6.63
CA TYR A 33 -11.19 -11.66 6.68
C TYR A 33 -12.58 -11.14 7.07
N MET A 34 -12.66 -10.01 7.79
CA MET A 34 -13.93 -9.43 8.24
C MET A 34 -14.25 -8.11 7.54
N ILE A 35 -13.34 -7.13 7.56
CA ILE A 35 -13.64 -5.78 7.03
C ILE A 35 -13.75 -5.80 5.50
N SER A 36 -12.78 -6.39 4.80
CA SER A 36 -12.78 -6.41 3.33
C SER A 36 -13.98 -7.15 2.73
N THR A 37 -14.47 -8.19 3.40
CA THR A 37 -15.58 -9.03 2.92
C THR A 37 -16.94 -8.39 3.20
N THR A 38 -17.09 -7.71 4.34
CA THR A 38 -18.36 -7.08 4.74
C THR A 38 -18.54 -5.65 4.25
N SER A 39 -17.45 -4.91 4.00
CA SER A 39 -17.47 -3.53 3.52
C SER A 39 -18.38 -3.30 2.29
N PRO A 40 -18.33 -4.10 1.20
CA PRO A 40 -19.21 -3.88 0.05
C PRO A 40 -20.68 -4.12 0.38
N PHE A 41 -21.00 -5.14 1.18
CA PHE A 41 -22.38 -5.44 1.58
C PHE A 41 -22.95 -4.38 2.51
N ASN A 42 -22.18 -3.93 3.50
CA ASN A 42 -22.55 -2.84 4.39
C ASN A 42 -22.77 -1.52 3.62
N ARG A 43 -21.99 -1.31 2.55
CA ARG A 43 -22.16 -0.15 1.68
C ARG A 43 -23.42 -0.26 0.84
N LEU A 44 -23.73 -1.44 0.30
CA LEU A 44 -24.97 -1.69 -0.44
C LEU A 44 -26.20 -1.52 0.45
N THR A 45 -26.22 -2.13 1.63
CA THR A 45 -27.33 -1.99 2.58
C THR A 45 -27.52 -0.55 3.02
N SER A 46 -26.43 0.18 3.27
CA SER A 46 -26.48 1.62 3.59
C SER A 46 -27.13 2.44 2.47
N ILE A 47 -26.80 2.17 1.21
CA ILE A 47 -27.37 2.89 0.05
C ILE A 47 -28.85 2.52 -0.15
N LEU A 48 -29.22 1.27 0.10
CA LEU A 48 -30.61 0.78 0.01
C LEU A 48 -31.50 1.34 1.12
N GLN A 49 -30.98 1.45 2.35
CA GLN A 49 -31.73 1.94 3.51
C GLN A 49 -31.79 3.47 3.57
N HIS A 50 -30.77 4.15 3.05
CA HIS A 50 -30.72 5.60 2.96
C HIS A 50 -30.46 5.99 1.49
N PRO A 51 -31.51 6.06 0.64
CA PRO A 51 -31.39 6.59 -0.70
C PRO A 51 -31.07 8.09 -0.61
N THR A 52 -29.79 8.40 -0.50
CA THR A 52 -29.27 9.75 -0.52
C THR A 52 -29.46 10.31 -1.93
N GLY A 53 -30.14 11.45 -2.05
CA GLY A 53 -30.15 12.23 -3.28
C GLY A 53 -28.76 12.78 -3.60
N ILE A 54 -28.68 13.82 -4.44
CA ILE A 54 -27.38 14.48 -4.70
C ILE A 54 -26.91 15.14 -3.39
N GLU A 55 -25.94 14.52 -2.72
CA GLU A 55 -25.24 15.11 -1.58
C GLU A 55 -24.33 16.22 -2.08
N LEU A 56 -24.84 17.47 -2.08
CA LEU A 56 -24.12 18.65 -2.58
C LEU A 56 -22.72 18.79 -1.98
N GLU A 57 -22.51 18.42 -0.71
CA GLU A 57 -21.20 18.47 -0.06
C GLU A 57 -20.19 17.49 -0.66
N ARG A 58 -20.62 16.27 -0.98
CA ARG A 58 -19.76 15.27 -1.65
C ARG A 58 -19.51 15.65 -3.09
N LEU A 59 -20.52 16.19 -3.78
CA LEU A 59 -20.36 16.70 -5.14
C LEU A 59 -19.39 17.88 -5.17
N GLY A 60 -19.49 18.82 -4.22
CA GLY A 60 -18.59 19.94 -4.07
C GLY A 60 -17.15 19.50 -3.82
N SER A 61 -16.95 18.54 -2.91
CA SER A 61 -15.63 17.95 -2.64
C SER A 61 -15.05 17.22 -3.85
N PHE A 62 -15.89 16.50 -4.61
CA PHE A 62 -15.49 15.80 -5.83
C PHE A 62 -15.08 16.78 -6.94
N ILE A 63 -15.88 17.83 -7.18
CA ILE A 63 -15.57 18.87 -8.16
C ILE A 63 -14.30 19.62 -7.75
N PHE A 64 -14.15 19.97 -6.48
CA PHE A 64 -12.94 20.62 -5.97
C PHE A 64 -11.70 19.75 -6.17
N GLY A 65 -11.77 18.45 -5.86
CA GLY A 65 -10.71 17.48 -6.13
C GLY A 65 -10.38 17.37 -7.62
N GLY A 66 -11.41 17.34 -8.48
CA GLY A 66 -11.25 17.31 -9.93
C GLY A 66 -10.59 18.58 -10.49
N VAL A 67 -11.03 19.76 -10.03
CA VAL A 67 -10.49 21.07 -10.46
C VAL A 67 -9.04 21.23 -9.99
N THR A 68 -8.72 20.86 -8.76
CA THR A 68 -7.34 20.92 -8.25
C THR A 68 -6.42 19.97 -9.02
N MET A 69 -6.86 18.74 -9.30
CA MET A 69 -6.12 17.78 -10.12
C MET A 69 -5.93 18.29 -11.56
N PHE A 70 -6.98 18.82 -12.18
CA PHE A 70 -6.93 19.43 -13.51
C PHE A 70 -5.97 20.63 -13.55
N GLY A 71 -6.01 21.51 -12.55
CA GLY A 71 -5.10 22.64 -12.41
C GLY A 71 -3.63 22.21 -12.30
N MET A 72 -3.34 21.17 -11.51
CA MET A 72 -1.98 20.60 -11.43
C MET A 72 -1.52 20.01 -12.76
N LEU A 73 -2.39 19.31 -13.49
CA LEU A 73 -2.11 18.77 -14.82
C LEU A 73 -1.86 19.89 -15.85
N TRP A 74 -2.69 20.93 -15.83
CA TRP A 74 -2.57 22.09 -16.71
C TRP A 74 -1.26 22.86 -16.47
N MET A 75 -0.95 23.15 -15.19
CA MET A 75 0.31 23.79 -14.82
C MET A 75 1.53 22.95 -15.21
N ARG A 76 1.45 21.62 -15.08
CA ARG A 76 2.51 20.72 -15.54
C ARG A 76 2.70 20.75 -17.06
N HIS A 77 1.62 20.90 -17.83
CA HIS A 77 1.70 20.96 -19.29
C HIS A 77 2.30 22.28 -19.79
N HIS A 78 2.03 23.40 -19.09
CA HIS A 78 2.51 24.72 -19.49
C HIS A 78 3.86 25.12 -18.87
N TYR A 79 4.19 24.64 -17.68
CA TYR A 79 5.42 25.01 -16.96
C TYR A 79 6.33 23.79 -16.77
N LEU A 80 7.35 23.69 -17.61
CA LEU A 80 8.39 22.64 -17.54
C LEU A 80 9.19 22.64 -16.22
N TRP A 81 9.18 23.74 -15.45
CA TRP A 81 9.84 23.77 -14.13
C TRP A 81 9.02 23.10 -13.03
N TRP A 82 7.70 22.94 -13.19
CA TRP A 82 6.78 22.60 -12.10
C TRP A 82 6.91 21.11 -11.71
N LYS A 83 7.74 20.83 -10.70
CA LYS A 83 8.04 19.46 -10.23
C LYS A 83 6.99 18.84 -9.29
N LEU A 84 5.89 19.53 -9.01
CA LEU A 84 4.81 18.97 -8.19
C LEU A 84 4.03 17.94 -9.02
N HIS A 85 4.21 16.66 -8.68
CA HIS A 85 3.58 15.56 -9.39
C HIS A 85 2.21 15.26 -8.78
N PRO A 86 1.12 15.16 -9.58
CA PRO A 86 -0.23 14.83 -9.08
C PRO A 86 -0.34 13.43 -8.45
N ILE A 87 0.73 12.63 -8.51
CA ILE A 87 0.84 11.33 -7.83
C ILE A 87 0.83 11.53 -6.32
N GLY A 88 1.48 12.57 -5.79
CA GLY A 88 1.48 12.84 -4.35
C GLY A 88 0.06 13.07 -3.82
N SER A 89 -0.75 13.81 -4.59
CA SER A 89 -2.16 14.08 -4.27
C SER A 89 -3.02 12.82 -4.31
N LEU A 90 -2.79 11.93 -5.29
CA LEU A 90 -3.53 10.67 -5.42
C LEU A 90 -3.15 9.63 -4.36
N MET A 91 -1.89 9.60 -3.96
CA MET A 91 -1.39 8.61 -3.01
C MET A 91 -1.87 8.89 -1.58
N MET A 92 -2.19 10.13 -1.23
CA MET A 92 -2.53 10.54 0.15
C MET A 92 -3.77 9.83 0.74
N THR A 93 -4.62 9.24 -0.09
CA THR A 93 -5.85 8.55 0.33
C THR A 93 -5.64 7.08 0.70
N SER A 94 -4.50 6.48 0.36
CA SER A 94 -4.24 5.06 0.57
C SER A 94 -3.57 4.79 1.92
N TYR A 95 -4.06 3.80 2.66
CA TYR A 95 -3.47 3.34 3.94
C TYR A 95 -1.97 3.01 3.79
N ALA A 96 -1.60 2.36 2.69
CA ALA A 96 -0.22 2.08 2.36
C ALA A 96 0.65 3.36 2.34
N THR A 97 0.14 4.46 1.78
CA THR A 97 0.86 5.72 1.75
C THR A 97 1.03 6.31 3.14
N TYR A 98 0.02 6.21 4.00
CA TYR A 98 0.11 6.69 5.39
C TYR A 98 1.24 5.98 6.16
N CYS A 99 1.32 4.65 6.06
CA CYS A 99 2.36 3.87 6.73
C CYS A 99 3.75 4.08 6.12
N PHE A 100 3.86 4.21 4.80
CA PHE A 100 5.16 4.23 4.10
C PHE A 100 5.67 5.64 3.79
N TRP A 101 4.92 6.70 4.10
CA TRP A 101 5.34 8.09 3.81
C TRP A 101 6.70 8.44 4.42
N GLY A 102 6.94 8.01 5.67
CA GLY A 102 8.22 8.22 6.35
C GLY A 102 9.38 7.53 5.62
N SER A 103 9.20 6.25 5.24
CA SER A 103 10.18 5.48 4.48
C SER A 103 10.47 6.10 3.11
N PHE A 104 9.44 6.62 2.44
CA PHE A 104 9.59 7.31 1.16
C PHE A 104 10.41 8.60 1.31
N PHE A 105 10.14 9.39 2.35
CA PHE A 105 10.88 10.62 2.63
C PHE A 105 12.36 10.35 2.92
N ILE A 106 12.64 9.33 3.74
CA ILE A 106 14.02 8.89 4.04
C ILE A 106 14.71 8.41 2.76
N GLY A 107 14.05 7.59 1.95
CA GLY A 107 14.59 7.12 0.68
C GLY A 107 14.88 8.25 -0.31
N TRP A 108 13.99 9.24 -0.39
CA TRP A 108 14.17 10.43 -1.21
C TRP A 108 15.33 11.29 -0.69
N PHE A 109 15.41 11.53 0.62
CA PHE A 109 16.49 12.31 1.24
C PHE A 109 17.85 11.66 1.01
N LEU A 110 17.96 10.35 1.24
CA LEU A 110 19.19 9.59 1.04
C LEU A 110 19.61 9.57 -0.44
N LYS A 111 18.65 9.45 -1.36
CA LYS A 111 18.91 9.54 -2.80
C LYS A 111 19.39 10.94 -3.19
N TYR A 112 18.74 11.99 -2.67
CA TYR A 112 19.08 13.38 -2.97
C TYR A 112 20.48 13.74 -2.47
N THR A 113 20.82 13.40 -1.22
CA THR A 113 22.16 13.62 -0.66
C THR A 113 23.22 12.84 -1.42
N THR A 114 22.96 11.56 -1.72
CA THR A 114 23.89 10.72 -2.49
C THR A 114 24.18 11.30 -3.88
N LEU A 115 23.16 11.76 -4.60
CA LEU A 115 23.33 12.36 -5.92
C LEU A 115 24.02 13.72 -5.86
N LYS A 116 23.73 14.52 -4.82
CA LYS A 116 24.31 15.87 -4.65
C LYS A 116 25.78 15.83 -4.26
N PHE A 117 26.20 14.87 -3.41
CA PHE A 117 27.56 14.80 -2.89
C PHE A 117 28.45 13.76 -3.60
N GLY A 118 27.90 12.66 -4.11
CA GLY A 118 28.67 11.54 -4.67
C GLY A 118 28.51 11.29 -6.18
N GLY A 119 27.61 12.01 -6.86
CA GLY A 119 27.34 11.82 -8.27
C GLY A 119 26.79 10.43 -8.65
N VAL A 120 26.64 10.17 -9.95
CA VAL A 120 25.97 8.95 -10.47
C VAL A 120 26.77 7.67 -10.21
N ALA A 121 28.10 7.76 -10.16
CA ALA A 121 28.97 6.61 -9.92
C ALA A 121 28.81 6.04 -8.50
N TYR A 122 28.69 6.91 -7.49
CA TYR A 122 28.49 6.50 -6.10
C TYR A 122 27.09 5.92 -5.87
N TYR A 123 26.07 6.46 -6.57
CA TYR A 123 24.73 5.90 -6.55
C TYR A 123 24.67 4.45 -7.07
N ARG A 124 25.43 4.11 -8.12
CA ARG A 124 25.50 2.72 -8.63
C ARG A 124 26.13 1.76 -7.62
N LYS A 125 27.08 2.23 -6.79
CA LYS A 125 27.67 1.44 -5.70
C LYS A 125 26.74 1.26 -4.50
N LEU A 126 25.86 2.22 -4.22
CA LEU A 126 24.88 2.15 -3.14
C LEU A 126 23.62 1.32 -3.49
N ARG A 127 23.31 1.13 -4.77
CA ARG A 127 22.20 0.27 -5.22
C ARG A 127 22.14 -1.11 -4.54
N PRO A 128 23.20 -1.92 -4.50
CA PRO A 128 23.15 -3.23 -3.85
C PRO A 128 22.83 -3.14 -2.36
N LEU A 129 23.27 -2.09 -1.65
CA LEU A 129 22.96 -1.89 -0.23
C LEU A 129 21.46 -1.62 -0.04
N ILE A 130 20.87 -0.74 -0.85
CA ILE A 130 19.43 -0.44 -0.79
C ILE A 130 18.60 -1.69 -1.10
N LEU A 131 18.98 -2.44 -2.14
CA LEU A 131 18.34 -3.71 -2.47
C LEU A 131 18.51 -4.75 -1.35
N GLY A 132 19.66 -4.75 -0.68
CA GLY A 132 19.93 -5.59 0.48
C GLY A 132 19.00 -5.29 1.66
N VAL A 133 18.69 -4.02 1.93
CA VAL A 133 17.72 -3.64 2.98
C VAL A 133 16.32 -4.16 2.63
N VAL A 134 15.88 -3.99 1.38
CA VAL A 134 14.57 -4.50 0.93
C VAL A 134 14.50 -6.02 1.01
N LEU A 135 15.55 -6.72 0.57
CA LEU A 135 15.65 -8.17 0.69
C LEU A 135 15.69 -8.61 2.15
N GLY A 136 16.36 -7.87 3.03
CA GLY A 136 16.45 -8.13 4.47
C GLY A 136 15.08 -8.08 5.15
N GLU A 137 14.27 -7.06 4.88
CA GLU A 137 12.88 -6.97 5.35
C GLU A 137 12.05 -8.19 4.91
N CYS A 138 12.14 -8.57 3.63
CA CYS A 138 11.46 -9.76 3.12
C CYS A 138 11.94 -11.05 3.80
N PHE A 139 13.25 -11.16 4.07
CA PHE A 139 13.85 -12.33 4.69
C PHE A 139 13.44 -12.47 6.16
N ILE A 140 13.47 -11.37 6.92
CA ILE A 140 13.03 -11.31 8.31
C ILE A 140 11.53 -11.64 8.40
N GLY A 141 10.71 -11.08 7.51
CA GLY A 141 9.29 -11.43 7.42
C GLY A 141 9.05 -12.92 7.19
N GLY A 142 9.83 -13.53 6.28
CA GLY A 142 9.81 -14.98 6.04
C GLY A 142 10.19 -15.81 7.28
N ILE A 143 11.23 -15.40 8.00
CA ILE A 143 11.67 -16.08 9.24
C ILE A 143 10.55 -16.04 10.29
N TRP A 144 9.92 -14.88 10.49
CA TRP A 144 8.85 -14.74 11.49
C TRP A 144 7.59 -15.52 11.12
N ILE A 145 7.30 -15.72 9.83
CA ILE A 145 6.24 -16.65 9.41
C ILE A 145 6.56 -18.07 9.87
N ILE A 146 7.79 -18.54 9.65
CA ILE A 146 8.20 -19.91 10.04
C ILE A 146 8.18 -20.07 11.56
N VAL A 147 8.67 -19.07 12.30
CA VAL A 147 8.63 -19.06 13.78
C VAL A 147 7.18 -19.04 14.28
N GLY A 148 6.30 -18.26 13.65
CA GLY A 148 4.87 -18.22 13.95
C GLY A 148 4.18 -19.56 13.72
N LEU A 149 4.54 -20.28 12.66
CA LEU A 149 4.04 -21.64 12.39
C LEU A 149 4.47 -22.62 13.48
N MET A 150 5.70 -22.50 14.00
CA MET A 150 6.21 -23.38 15.07
C MET A 150 5.64 -23.06 16.44
N THR A 151 5.37 -21.78 16.73
CA THR A 151 4.88 -21.32 18.04
C THR A 151 3.37 -21.24 18.14
N GLY A 152 2.64 -21.32 17.02
CA GLY A 152 1.20 -21.12 16.94
C GLY A 152 0.76 -19.68 17.17
N ILE A 153 1.70 -18.72 17.24
CA ILE A 153 1.43 -17.30 17.46
C ILE A 153 1.46 -16.57 16.11
N GLY A 154 0.33 -15.97 15.73
CA GLY A 154 0.20 -15.22 14.49
C GLY A 154 1.00 -13.91 14.52
N TYR A 155 1.98 -13.76 13.63
CA TYR A 155 2.77 -12.54 13.47
C TYR A 155 2.15 -11.60 12.43
N ARG A 156 1.90 -10.34 12.81
CA ARG A 156 1.40 -9.31 11.88
C ARG A 156 2.57 -8.71 11.11
N LEU A 157 2.71 -9.08 9.84
CA LEU A 157 3.76 -8.56 8.96
C LEU A 157 3.50 -7.14 8.48
N LEU A 158 2.23 -6.77 8.35
CA LEU A 158 1.81 -5.42 7.99
C LEU A 158 1.25 -4.75 9.24
N PRO A 159 1.63 -3.48 9.51
CA PRO A 159 0.90 -2.69 10.50
C PRO A 159 -0.56 -2.64 10.06
N GLY A 160 -1.46 -2.91 11.01
CA GLY A 160 -2.89 -3.00 10.84
C GLY A 160 -3.55 -2.90 12.19
#